data_AF-A0A2I7ZJJ8-F1
#
_entry.id   AF-A0A2I7ZJJ8-F1
#
_cell.length_a   1.000
_cell.length_b   1.000
_cell.length_c   1.000
_cell.angle_alpha   90.00
_cell.angle_beta   90.00
_cell.angle_gamma   90.00
#
_symmetry.space_group_name_H-M   'P 1'
#
loop_
_entity.id
_entity.type
_entity.pdbx_description
1 polymer ?
#
loop_
_entity_poly.entity_id
_entity_poly.type
_entity_poly.pdbx_seq_one_letter_code
_entity_poly.pdbx_strand_id
1 'polypeptide(L)'
;MGDSADLLLEESIEEPVKKKSKKKYIILGFLSLSPFIFIAIILMGFALMFLLMIGGVQEKEEEGIIGGNISEIGEKEIPAEYIPIYQAAAKKYGVPWNLLAAHHRVETRFSTIKKMVSPVGAVGHMQFMVLTWIGWGYGGDRLGNANIPKEILTDPKMIKKYGGYGVDANGDGKADPWNLEDAVFSAANYLAKNGAAEGNLRKAVYAYNHSEQYVQEVLKFAKMYANGDYQKVSKITAGKSGFARPLNTKVTSGFGRRVDPITGAAGEFHKGIDFACTKGQAIPAAKDGKVVYSGWQNPNNKKEGYGLFVWVDHGGGYKTTYAHMSKSSVKVGDTVKMGDKVGECGSTGSSTGNHLHFEIFQNGNRVDPSPFVGLK
;
A
#
# COMPACT_ATOMS: atom_id res chain seq x y z
N MET A 1 -99.51 39.29 8.72
CA MET A 1 -99.65 40.04 9.99
C MET A 1 -98.27 40.50 10.40
N GLY A 2 -98.04 41.82 10.45
CA GLY A 2 -96.79 42.42 10.91
C GLY A 2 -96.12 43.33 9.88
N ASP A 3 -96.64 44.54 9.74
CA ASP A 3 -96.15 45.68 8.94
C ASP A 3 -94.78 46.20 9.38
N SER A 4 -94.00 46.72 8.43
CA SER A 4 -93.33 48.03 8.57
C SER A 4 -92.75 48.47 7.22
N ALA A 5 -93.39 49.48 6.64
CA ALA A 5 -93.02 50.14 5.40
C ALA A 5 -92.07 51.33 5.65
N ASP A 6 -91.04 51.38 4.81
CA ASP A 6 -90.55 52.50 4.00
C ASP A 6 -90.58 53.97 4.46
N LEU A 7 -89.41 54.58 4.19
CA LEU A 7 -89.16 55.90 3.61
C LEU A 7 -89.50 57.16 4.42
N LEU A 8 -88.43 57.87 4.83
CA LEU A 8 -88.39 59.33 4.83
C LEU A 8 -87.07 59.84 4.20
N LEU A 9 -87.23 60.94 3.48
CA LEU A 9 -86.29 61.64 2.60
C LEU A 9 -85.45 62.71 3.33
N GLU A 10 -84.48 63.25 2.56
CA GLU A 10 -83.81 64.57 2.66
C GLU A 10 -82.58 64.76 3.56
N GLU A 11 -81.42 64.51 2.94
CA GLU A 11 -80.38 65.48 2.53
C GLU A 11 -79.99 66.66 3.47
N SER A 12 -78.73 66.66 3.94
CA SER A 12 -77.91 67.90 4.10
C SER A 12 -76.39 67.62 4.23
N ILE A 13 -75.70 67.90 3.12
CA ILE A 13 -74.46 68.68 2.89
C ILE A 13 -73.26 68.60 3.89
N GLU A 14 -72.10 68.43 3.26
CA GLU A 14 -70.69 68.23 3.63
C GLU A 14 -70.01 69.11 4.71
N GLU A 15 -68.99 68.53 5.37
CA GLU A 15 -67.65 69.15 5.49
C GLU A 15 -66.50 68.11 5.40
N PRO A 16 -65.35 68.45 4.78
CA PRO A 16 -64.29 67.49 4.42
C PRO A 16 -63.24 67.23 5.53
N VAL A 17 -63.01 65.95 5.86
CA VAL A 17 -62.01 65.52 6.85
C VAL A 17 -60.60 65.41 6.24
N LYS A 18 -59.65 66.14 6.83
CA LYS A 18 -58.21 66.18 6.50
C LYS A 18 -57.52 64.80 6.42
N LYS A 19 -56.92 64.49 5.26
CA LYS A 19 -55.96 63.39 5.06
C LYS A 19 -54.68 63.60 5.89
N LYS A 20 -54.38 62.69 6.82
CA LYS A 20 -53.02 62.46 7.35
C LYS A 20 -52.41 61.24 6.67
N SER A 21 -51.32 61.43 5.92
CA SER A 21 -50.60 60.38 5.21
C SER A 21 -49.96 59.40 6.21
N LYS A 22 -50.34 58.12 6.16
CA LYS A 22 -49.66 57.05 6.90
C LYS A 22 -48.35 56.69 6.17
N LYS A 23 -47.21 57.03 6.77
CA LYS A 23 -45.90 56.48 6.37
C LYS A 23 -45.93 54.96 6.59
N LYS A 24 -45.78 54.18 5.52
CA LYS A 24 -45.61 52.72 5.58
C LYS A 24 -44.16 52.42 5.96
N TYR A 25 -43.93 51.85 7.14
CA TYR A 25 -42.63 51.28 7.50
C TYR A 25 -42.50 49.92 6.79
N ILE A 26 -41.56 49.80 5.86
CA ILE A 26 -41.13 48.52 5.29
C ILE A 26 -40.20 47.90 6.31
N ILE A 27 -40.67 46.88 7.04
CA ILE A 27 -39.82 46.04 7.88
C ILE A 27 -39.07 45.11 6.91
N LEU A 28 -37.78 45.37 6.66
CA LEU A 28 -36.88 44.36 6.10
C LEU A 28 -36.73 43.26 7.14
N GLY A 29 -37.52 42.18 7.00
CA GLY A 29 -37.29 40.95 7.72
C GLY A 29 -35.98 40.33 7.24
N PHE A 30 -34.91 40.45 8.03
CA PHE A 30 -33.82 39.50 7.95
C PHE A 30 -34.42 38.12 8.24
N LEU A 31 -34.59 37.28 7.21
CA LEU A 31 -34.79 35.86 7.44
C LEU A 31 -33.51 35.36 8.12
N SER A 32 -33.51 35.33 9.46
CA SER A 32 -32.54 34.55 10.19
C SER A 32 -32.78 33.10 9.80
N LEU A 33 -32.02 32.60 8.83
CA LEU A 33 -31.90 31.17 8.61
C LEU A 33 -31.65 30.56 9.97
N SER A 34 -32.57 29.67 10.38
CA SER A 34 -32.48 28.99 11.66
C SER A 34 -31.05 28.47 11.84
N PRO A 35 -30.45 28.58 13.03
CA PRO A 35 -29.07 28.12 13.25
C PRO A 35 -28.86 26.68 12.77
N PHE A 36 -29.92 25.86 12.77
CA PHE A 36 -29.92 24.51 12.21
C PHE A 36 -29.69 24.45 10.68
N ILE A 37 -30.30 25.35 9.90
CA ILE A 37 -30.11 25.40 8.44
C ILE A 37 -28.71 25.91 8.10
N PHE A 38 -28.20 26.88 8.87
CA PHE A 38 -26.85 27.39 8.69
C PHE A 38 -25.79 26.31 8.98
N ILE A 39 -25.96 25.55 10.06
CA ILE A 39 -25.10 24.40 10.40
C ILE A 39 -25.19 23.31 9.32
N ALA A 40 -26.39 23.01 8.80
CA ALA A 40 -26.57 22.00 7.76
C ALA A 40 -25.85 22.37 6.44
N ILE A 41 -25.89 23.65 6.04
CA ILE A 41 -25.17 24.14 4.85
C ILE A 41 -23.65 24.03 5.04
N ILE A 42 -23.14 24.38 6.22
CA ILE A 42 -21.70 24.24 6.55
C ILE A 42 -21.28 22.77 6.50
N LEU A 43 -22.05 21.87 7.11
CA LEU A 43 -21.77 20.43 7.11
C LEU A 43 -21.82 19.84 5.70
N MET A 44 -22.77 20.26 4.87
CA MET A 44 -22.86 19.82 3.48
C MET A 44 -21.70 20.34 2.63
N GLY A 45 -21.24 21.58 2.88
CA GLY A 45 -20.02 22.13 2.28
C GLY A 45 -18.76 21.37 2.68
N PHE A 46 -18.61 21.02 3.96
CA PHE A 46 -17.50 20.17 4.44
C PHE A 46 -17.56 18.76 3.84
N ALA A 47 -18.75 18.16 3.74
CA ALA A 47 -18.92 16.85 3.11
C ALA A 47 -18.56 16.89 1.61
N LEU A 48 -18.95 17.95 0.89
CA LEU A 48 -18.60 18.13 -0.53
C LEU A 48 -17.10 18.37 -0.72
N MET A 49 -16.48 19.18 0.13
CA MET A 49 -15.04 19.46 0.11
C MET A 49 -14.23 18.20 0.49
N PHE A 50 -14.74 17.40 1.43
CA PHE A 50 -14.17 16.10 1.79
C PHE A 50 -14.31 15.08 0.65
N LEU A 51 -15.44 15.06 -0.05
CA LEU A 51 -15.65 14.25 -1.27
C LEU A 51 -14.69 14.65 -2.41
N LEU A 52 -14.48 15.95 -2.62
CA LEU A 52 -13.51 16.46 -3.60
C LEU A 52 -12.05 16.13 -3.21
N MET A 53 -11.73 16.16 -1.92
CA MET A 53 -10.42 15.76 -1.41
C MET A 53 -10.16 14.26 -1.56
N ILE A 54 -11.19 13.41 -1.42
CA ILE A 54 -11.06 11.96 -1.66
C ILE A 54 -10.95 11.66 -3.16
N GLY A 55 -11.73 12.34 -4.00
CA GLY A 55 -11.72 12.14 -5.45
C GLY A 55 -10.38 12.45 -6.11
N GLY A 56 -9.57 13.36 -5.54
CA GLY A 56 -8.25 13.73 -6.08
C GLY A 56 -7.07 12.83 -5.67
N VAL A 57 -7.27 11.82 -4.81
CA VAL A 57 -6.17 11.02 -4.24
C VAL A 57 -5.92 9.71 -5.01
N GLN A 58 -6.82 9.29 -5.91
CA GLN A 58 -6.80 7.92 -6.41
C GLN A 58 -6.09 7.70 -7.77
N GLU A 59 -5.68 8.75 -8.49
CA GLU A 59 -5.17 8.61 -9.87
C GLU A 59 -3.64 8.52 -10.01
N LYS A 60 -2.84 8.84 -8.99
CA LYS A 60 -1.36 8.93 -9.14
C LYS A 60 -0.58 7.61 -9.01
N GLU A 61 -1.20 6.53 -8.51
CA GLU A 61 -0.46 5.29 -8.22
C GLU A 61 -0.19 4.44 -9.47
N GLU A 62 -1.03 4.52 -10.51
CA GLU A 62 -0.95 3.64 -11.69
C GLU A 62 -0.08 4.21 -12.83
N GLU A 63 0.30 5.49 -12.73
CA GLU A 63 1.17 6.17 -13.69
C GLU A 63 2.58 5.52 -13.69
N GLY A 64 2.98 5.00 -14.85
CA GLY A 64 4.26 4.30 -15.06
C GLY A 64 4.22 2.78 -14.84
N ILE A 65 3.05 2.16 -14.67
CA ILE A 65 2.93 0.68 -14.59
C ILE A 65 2.68 0.06 -15.97
N ILE A 66 2.10 0.82 -16.91
CA ILE A 66 1.78 0.31 -18.25
C ILE A 66 3.05 0.18 -19.07
N GLY A 67 3.42 -1.07 -19.41
CA GLY A 67 4.30 -1.45 -20.51
C GLY A 67 5.53 -0.56 -20.75
N GLY A 68 6.69 -1.00 -20.27
CA GLY A 68 7.98 -0.37 -20.55
C GLY A 68 9.07 -1.42 -20.77
N ASN A 69 10.28 -0.95 -21.05
CA ASN A 69 11.47 -1.80 -21.00
C ASN A 69 11.66 -2.32 -19.58
N ILE A 70 12.25 -3.51 -19.46
CA ILE A 70 12.64 -4.03 -18.15
C ILE A 70 13.65 -3.08 -17.51
N SER A 71 13.45 -2.73 -16.25
CA SER A 71 14.39 -1.92 -15.49
C SER A 71 15.60 -2.74 -15.03
N GLU A 72 16.69 -2.08 -14.64
CA GLU A 72 17.86 -2.76 -14.04
C GLU A 72 17.47 -3.59 -12.79
N ILE A 73 16.46 -3.15 -12.03
CA ILE A 73 15.91 -3.92 -10.90
C ILE A 73 15.18 -5.16 -11.42
N GLY A 74 14.34 -5.00 -12.45
CA GLY A 74 13.65 -6.11 -13.09
C GLY A 74 14.62 -7.16 -13.62
N GLU A 75 15.69 -6.75 -14.32
CA GLU A 75 16.71 -7.65 -14.86
C GLU A 75 17.43 -8.46 -13.78
N LYS A 76 17.58 -7.90 -12.57
CA LYS A 76 18.27 -8.57 -11.46
C LYS A 76 17.35 -9.47 -10.64
N GLU A 77 16.11 -9.07 -10.42
CA GLU A 77 15.19 -9.81 -9.55
C GLU A 77 14.39 -10.87 -10.29
N ILE A 78 13.97 -10.59 -11.53
CA ILE A 78 13.12 -11.49 -12.31
C ILE A 78 14.02 -12.53 -12.98
N PRO A 79 13.78 -13.84 -12.77
CA PRO A 79 14.49 -14.87 -13.51
C PRO A 79 14.31 -14.67 -15.02
N ALA A 80 15.42 -14.62 -15.75
CA ALA A 80 15.43 -14.24 -17.16
C ALA A 80 14.58 -15.19 -18.01
N GLU A 81 14.53 -16.47 -17.63
CA GLU A 81 13.72 -17.51 -18.26
C GLU A 81 12.21 -17.29 -18.11
N TYR A 82 11.75 -16.48 -17.14
CA TYR A 82 10.33 -16.21 -16.92
C TYR A 82 9.83 -15.01 -17.73
N ILE A 83 10.74 -14.12 -18.14
CA ILE A 83 10.40 -12.88 -18.87
C ILE A 83 9.62 -13.16 -20.16
N PRO A 84 10.03 -14.10 -21.04
CA PRO A 84 9.28 -14.41 -22.26
C PRO A 84 7.85 -14.88 -21.98
N ILE A 85 7.64 -15.63 -20.89
CA ILE A 85 6.32 -16.16 -20.49
C ILE A 85 5.40 -14.99 -20.09
N TYR A 86 5.87 -14.04 -19.27
CA TYR A 86 5.08 -12.87 -18.91
C TYR A 86 4.74 -12.01 -20.13
N GLN A 87 5.69 -11.81 -21.05
CA GLN A 87 5.47 -11.03 -22.26
C GLN A 87 4.46 -11.70 -23.20
N ALA A 88 4.50 -13.03 -23.33
CA ALA A 88 3.55 -13.78 -24.14
C ALA A 88 2.13 -13.71 -23.55
N ALA A 89 1.98 -13.91 -22.24
CA ALA A 89 0.70 -13.78 -21.55
C ALA A 89 0.15 -12.34 -21.61
N ALA A 90 1.00 -11.34 -21.38
CA ALA A 90 0.68 -9.93 -21.51
C ALA A 90 0.13 -9.61 -22.91
N LYS A 91 0.82 -10.06 -23.96
CA LYS A 91 0.38 -9.88 -25.35
C LYS A 91 -0.97 -10.54 -25.61
N LYS A 92 -1.22 -11.73 -25.07
CA LYS A 92 -2.47 -12.48 -25.29
C LYS A 92 -3.67 -11.84 -24.60
N TYR A 93 -3.49 -11.32 -23.39
CA TYR A 93 -4.60 -10.85 -22.54
C TYR A 93 -4.69 -9.33 -22.39
N GLY A 94 -3.76 -8.58 -22.98
CA GLY A 94 -3.76 -7.12 -22.91
C GLY A 94 -3.38 -6.56 -21.54
N VAL A 95 -2.69 -7.34 -20.70
CA VAL A 95 -2.27 -6.91 -19.34
C VAL A 95 -0.78 -6.54 -19.33
N PRO A 96 -0.29 -5.68 -18.41
CA PRO A 96 1.13 -5.36 -18.33
C PRO A 96 2.00 -6.57 -17.91
N TRP A 97 3.10 -6.85 -18.63
CA TRP A 97 3.99 -7.99 -18.32
C TRP A 97 4.61 -7.88 -16.92
N ASN A 98 4.96 -6.66 -16.51
CA ASN A 98 5.53 -6.32 -15.21
C ASN A 98 4.52 -6.50 -14.08
N LEU A 99 3.21 -6.41 -14.36
CA LEU A 99 2.16 -6.73 -13.40
C LEU A 99 2.11 -8.25 -13.10
N LEU A 100 2.31 -9.09 -14.12
CA LEU A 100 2.39 -10.54 -13.97
C LEU A 100 3.63 -10.96 -13.17
N ALA A 101 4.79 -10.38 -13.51
CA ALA A 101 6.02 -10.58 -12.76
C ALA A 101 5.87 -10.16 -11.29
N ALA A 102 5.21 -9.02 -11.04
CA ALA A 102 4.94 -8.54 -9.68
C ALA A 102 4.04 -9.48 -8.87
N HIS A 103 2.97 -10.03 -9.46
CA HIS A 103 2.17 -11.06 -8.79
C HIS A 103 3.04 -12.27 -8.46
N HIS A 104 3.80 -12.79 -9.42
CA HIS A 104 4.66 -13.95 -9.18
C HIS A 104 5.71 -13.70 -8.08
N ARG A 105 6.26 -12.48 -8.00
CA ARG A 105 7.15 -12.04 -6.90
C ARG A 105 6.45 -12.06 -5.54
N VAL A 106 5.26 -11.50 -5.46
CA VAL A 106 4.51 -11.36 -4.19
C VAL A 106 4.01 -12.71 -3.70
N GLU A 107 3.53 -13.55 -4.60
CA GLU A 107 2.93 -14.85 -4.28
C GLU A 107 3.97 -15.89 -3.84
N THR A 108 5.03 -16.07 -4.63
CA THR A 108 5.95 -17.20 -4.45
C THR A 108 7.41 -16.82 -4.54
N ARG A 109 7.72 -15.52 -4.61
CA ARG A 109 9.09 -15.02 -4.80
C ARG A 109 9.72 -15.67 -6.03
N PHE A 110 8.99 -15.67 -7.15
CA PHE A 110 9.38 -16.38 -8.36
C PHE A 110 9.60 -17.88 -8.11
N SER A 111 8.65 -18.54 -7.47
CA SER A 111 8.68 -19.99 -7.20
C SER A 111 9.80 -20.48 -6.28
N THR A 112 10.40 -19.61 -5.48
CA THR A 112 11.49 -19.97 -4.57
C THR A 112 11.02 -20.32 -3.15
N ILE A 113 9.71 -20.22 -2.87
CA ILE A 113 9.15 -20.65 -1.59
C ILE A 113 9.12 -22.18 -1.47
N LYS A 114 9.31 -22.70 -0.25
CA LYS A 114 9.42 -24.15 0.01
C LYS A 114 8.11 -24.93 -0.26
N LYS A 115 6.95 -24.29 -0.06
CA LYS A 115 5.64 -24.91 -0.23
C LYS A 115 4.82 -24.07 -1.20
N MET A 116 4.41 -24.66 -2.32
CA MET A 116 3.53 -24.03 -3.32
C MET A 116 2.05 -24.19 -2.97
N VAL A 117 1.75 -24.36 -1.68
CA VAL A 117 0.40 -24.43 -1.13
C VAL A 117 0.38 -23.54 0.11
N SER A 118 -0.48 -22.53 0.12
CA SER A 118 -0.61 -21.59 1.24
C SER A 118 -1.41 -22.20 2.40
N PRO A 119 -1.33 -21.61 3.61
CA PRO A 119 -2.17 -22.01 4.75
C PRO A 119 -3.68 -21.92 4.50
N VAL A 120 -4.09 -21.12 3.51
CA VAL A 120 -5.51 -20.93 3.14
C VAL A 120 -5.90 -21.71 1.89
N GLY A 121 -5.05 -22.63 1.42
CA GLY A 121 -5.38 -23.54 0.31
C GLY A 121 -5.11 -22.98 -1.10
N ALA A 122 -4.44 -21.84 -1.21
CA ALA A 122 -4.01 -21.31 -2.51
C ALA A 122 -2.85 -22.16 -3.08
N VAL A 123 -2.84 -22.43 -4.39
CA VAL A 123 -1.93 -23.40 -5.01
C VAL A 123 -1.13 -22.83 -6.17
N GLY A 124 0.06 -23.40 -6.40
CA GLY A 124 0.83 -23.20 -7.62
C GLY A 124 1.67 -21.93 -7.68
N HIS A 125 2.23 -21.65 -8.86
CA HIS A 125 3.19 -20.55 -9.08
C HIS A 125 2.62 -19.17 -8.76
N MET A 126 1.32 -19.00 -9.00
CA MET A 126 0.60 -17.75 -8.82
C MET A 126 -0.40 -17.80 -7.65
N GLN A 127 -0.34 -18.84 -6.80
CA GLN A 127 -1.17 -19.01 -5.60
C GLN A 127 -2.67 -18.75 -5.85
N PHE A 128 -3.25 -19.54 -6.77
CA PHE A 128 -4.69 -19.49 -7.02
C PHE A 128 -5.47 -20.21 -5.93
N MET A 129 -6.60 -19.63 -5.49
CA MET A 129 -7.61 -20.44 -4.81
C MET A 129 -8.16 -21.51 -5.76
N VAL A 130 -8.36 -22.72 -5.24
CA VAL A 130 -8.76 -23.88 -6.03
C VAL A 130 -10.05 -23.61 -6.81
N LEU A 131 -11.07 -23.00 -6.19
CA LEU A 131 -12.32 -22.64 -6.89
C LEU A 131 -12.19 -21.45 -7.86
N THR A 132 -11.16 -20.62 -7.74
CA THR A 132 -10.83 -19.64 -8.81
C THR A 132 -10.24 -20.35 -10.02
N TRP A 133 -9.41 -21.37 -9.81
CA TRP A 133 -8.80 -22.16 -10.88
C TRP A 133 -9.82 -23.02 -11.63
N ILE A 134 -10.53 -23.91 -10.91
CA ILE A 134 -11.51 -24.84 -11.52
C ILE A 134 -12.84 -24.17 -11.84
N GLY A 135 -13.20 -23.12 -11.12
CA GLY A 135 -14.50 -22.46 -11.20
C GLY A 135 -15.44 -22.79 -10.05
N TRP A 136 -16.14 -21.75 -9.58
CA TRP A 136 -17.07 -21.83 -8.46
C TRP A 136 -18.29 -22.72 -8.72
N GLY A 137 -18.58 -23.04 -9.98
CA GLY A 137 -19.63 -23.99 -10.35
C GLY A 137 -19.37 -25.43 -9.90
N TYR A 138 -18.13 -25.78 -9.50
CA TYR A 138 -17.80 -27.11 -9.00
C TYR A 138 -18.45 -27.40 -7.63
N GLY A 139 -18.62 -26.35 -6.81
CA GLY A 139 -19.09 -26.45 -5.44
C GLY A 139 -17.94 -26.55 -4.42
N GLY A 140 -18.11 -25.87 -3.28
CA GLY A 140 -17.17 -25.84 -2.17
C GLY A 140 -17.55 -24.73 -1.18
N ASP A 141 -16.60 -24.31 -0.34
CA ASP A 141 -16.87 -23.29 0.68
C ASP A 141 -16.73 -21.85 0.15
N ARG A 142 -17.18 -20.87 0.95
CA ARG A 142 -17.08 -19.44 0.63
C ARG A 142 -15.65 -18.89 0.53
N LEU A 143 -14.66 -19.65 0.99
CA LEU A 143 -13.25 -19.27 0.98
C LEU A 143 -12.53 -19.79 -0.27
N GLY A 144 -13.19 -20.59 -1.10
CA GLY A 144 -12.59 -21.16 -2.30
C GLY A 144 -11.95 -22.53 -2.07
N ASN A 145 -12.18 -23.16 -0.91
CA ASN A 145 -11.67 -24.48 -0.61
C ASN A 145 -12.62 -25.56 -1.12
N ALA A 146 -12.05 -26.54 -1.81
CA ALA A 146 -12.69 -27.78 -2.18
C ALA A 146 -11.62 -28.86 -2.31
N ASN A 147 -11.96 -30.09 -1.91
CA ASN A 147 -11.10 -31.25 -2.16
C ASN A 147 -11.35 -31.74 -3.58
N ILE A 148 -10.58 -31.24 -4.54
CA ILE A 148 -10.73 -31.54 -5.97
C ILE A 148 -9.62 -32.51 -6.40
N PRO A 149 -9.95 -33.69 -6.96
CA PRO A 149 -8.95 -34.57 -7.55
C PRO A 149 -8.08 -33.85 -8.57
N LYS A 150 -6.77 -34.13 -8.59
CA LYS A 150 -5.83 -33.41 -9.46
C LYS A 150 -6.24 -33.52 -10.94
N GLU A 151 -6.73 -34.69 -11.34
CA GLU A 151 -7.17 -34.98 -12.71
C GLU A 151 -8.31 -34.06 -13.15
N ILE A 152 -9.19 -33.68 -12.22
CA ILE A 152 -10.29 -32.75 -12.47
C ILE A 152 -9.78 -31.31 -12.43
N LEU A 153 -8.96 -30.98 -11.43
CA LEU A 153 -8.42 -29.63 -11.24
C LEU A 153 -7.65 -29.15 -12.47
N THR A 154 -6.93 -30.06 -13.14
CA THR A 154 -6.11 -29.73 -14.30
C THR A 154 -6.78 -29.99 -15.65
N ASP A 155 -8.02 -30.48 -15.70
CA ASP A 155 -8.71 -30.76 -16.97
C ASP A 155 -9.34 -29.48 -17.55
N PRO A 156 -8.88 -28.97 -18.71
CA PRO A 156 -9.42 -27.77 -19.34
C PRO A 156 -10.94 -27.86 -19.63
N LYS A 157 -11.48 -29.06 -19.87
CA LYS A 157 -12.92 -29.25 -20.07
C LYS A 157 -13.70 -29.02 -18.78
N MET A 158 -13.17 -29.49 -17.64
CA MET A 158 -13.80 -29.28 -16.34
C MET A 158 -13.69 -27.81 -15.91
N ILE A 159 -12.53 -27.19 -16.12
CA ILE A 159 -12.35 -25.76 -15.86
C ILE A 159 -13.37 -24.93 -16.64
N LYS A 160 -13.53 -25.21 -17.95
CA LYS A 160 -14.55 -24.54 -18.76
C LYS A 160 -15.97 -24.82 -18.27
N LYS A 161 -16.29 -26.07 -17.90
CA LYS A 161 -17.61 -26.48 -17.41
C LYS A 161 -18.01 -25.72 -16.14
N TYR A 162 -17.07 -25.51 -15.24
CA TYR A 162 -17.34 -24.90 -13.93
C TYR A 162 -17.04 -23.39 -13.88
N GLY A 163 -16.60 -22.80 -14.99
CA GLY A 163 -16.37 -21.36 -15.13
C GLY A 163 -15.07 -20.88 -14.49
N GLY A 164 -14.05 -21.73 -14.45
CA GLY A 164 -12.74 -21.41 -13.89
C GLY A 164 -11.84 -20.62 -14.84
N TYR A 165 -10.73 -20.14 -14.28
CA TYR A 165 -9.77 -19.31 -14.99
C TYR A 165 -8.52 -20.05 -15.49
N GLY A 166 -8.35 -21.32 -15.12
CA GLY A 166 -7.21 -22.13 -15.55
C GLY A 166 -7.09 -22.23 -17.08
N VAL A 167 -5.86 -22.07 -17.59
CA VAL A 167 -5.52 -22.09 -19.02
C VAL A 167 -4.41 -23.12 -19.23
N ASP A 168 -4.64 -24.04 -20.16
CA ASP A 168 -3.59 -24.88 -20.77
C ASP A 168 -2.86 -24.01 -21.79
N ALA A 169 -1.74 -23.44 -21.36
CA ALA A 169 -1.03 -22.42 -22.11
C ALA A 169 0.08 -23.02 -22.96
N ASN A 170 0.73 -24.08 -22.48
CA ASN A 170 1.76 -24.81 -23.22
C ASN A 170 1.19 -25.84 -24.21
N GLY A 171 -0.11 -26.13 -24.17
CA GLY A 171 -0.81 -27.03 -25.09
C GLY A 171 -0.59 -28.51 -24.80
N ASP A 172 -0.25 -28.88 -23.55
CA ASP A 172 0.03 -30.28 -23.17
C ASP A 172 -1.24 -31.07 -22.82
N GLY A 173 -2.41 -30.43 -22.90
CA GLY A 173 -3.71 -31.03 -22.58
C GLY A 173 -4.13 -30.84 -21.13
N LYS A 174 -3.33 -30.16 -20.30
CA LYS A 174 -3.63 -29.85 -18.90
C LYS A 174 -3.45 -28.37 -18.63
N ALA A 175 -4.30 -27.82 -17.78
CA ALA A 175 -4.08 -26.53 -17.15
C ALA A 175 -3.60 -26.79 -15.72
N ASP A 176 -2.29 -26.92 -15.51
CA ASP A 176 -1.71 -27.27 -14.22
C ASP A 176 -1.22 -25.99 -13.47
N PRO A 177 -1.75 -25.64 -12.27
CA PRO A 177 -1.27 -24.47 -11.53
C PRO A 177 0.19 -24.60 -11.05
N TRP A 178 0.77 -25.80 -11.08
CA TRP A 178 2.19 -26.09 -10.85
C TRP A 178 3.02 -26.13 -12.15
N ASN A 179 2.43 -25.83 -13.29
CA ASN A 179 3.13 -25.44 -14.50
C ASN A 179 3.20 -23.92 -14.57
N LEU A 180 4.41 -23.38 -14.76
CA LEU A 180 4.64 -21.94 -14.72
C LEU A 180 3.89 -21.21 -15.84
N GLU A 181 3.90 -21.75 -17.06
CA GLU A 181 3.29 -21.12 -18.23
C GLU A 181 1.77 -21.07 -18.06
N ASP A 182 1.15 -22.19 -17.68
CA ASP A 182 -0.28 -22.28 -17.38
C ASP A 182 -0.68 -21.30 -16.27
N ALA A 183 0.09 -21.26 -15.18
CA ALA A 183 -0.21 -20.39 -14.05
C ALA A 183 -0.14 -18.90 -14.42
N VAL A 184 0.90 -18.48 -15.17
CA VAL A 184 1.06 -17.09 -15.60
C VAL A 184 -0.04 -16.68 -16.59
N PHE A 185 -0.38 -17.54 -17.56
CA PHE A 185 -1.46 -17.27 -18.50
C PHE A 185 -2.83 -17.25 -17.82
N SER A 186 -3.05 -18.11 -16.83
CA SER A 186 -4.27 -18.10 -16.01
C SER A 186 -4.38 -16.81 -15.19
N ALA A 187 -3.27 -16.32 -14.63
CA ALA A 187 -3.24 -15.03 -13.93
C ALA A 187 -3.54 -13.86 -14.87
N ALA A 188 -2.97 -13.87 -16.08
CA ALA A 188 -3.27 -12.88 -17.09
C ALA A 188 -4.75 -12.90 -17.53
N ASN A 189 -5.31 -14.09 -17.74
CA ASN A 189 -6.73 -14.29 -18.03
C ASN A 189 -7.63 -13.71 -16.91
N TYR A 190 -7.34 -14.05 -15.65
CA TYR A 190 -8.08 -13.56 -14.51
C TYR A 190 -8.00 -12.03 -14.38
N LEU A 191 -6.79 -11.46 -14.44
CA LEU A 191 -6.59 -10.02 -14.29
C LEU A 191 -7.27 -9.22 -15.41
N ALA A 192 -7.17 -9.70 -16.65
CA ALA A 192 -7.85 -9.10 -17.79
C ALA A 192 -9.37 -9.06 -17.58
N LYS A 193 -9.98 -10.18 -17.18
CA LYS A 193 -11.42 -10.26 -16.89
C LYS A 193 -11.87 -9.36 -15.73
N ASN A 194 -10.95 -8.96 -14.87
CA ASN A 194 -11.23 -8.10 -13.71
C ASN A 194 -10.86 -6.62 -13.92
N GLY A 195 -10.49 -6.21 -15.15
CA GLY A 195 -10.31 -4.81 -15.50
C GLY A 195 -8.90 -4.40 -15.90
N ALA A 196 -7.91 -5.28 -15.78
CA ALA A 196 -6.51 -4.91 -16.02
C ALA A 196 -6.22 -4.60 -17.48
N ALA A 197 -6.95 -5.22 -18.42
CA ALA A 197 -6.80 -4.97 -19.86
C ALA A 197 -7.34 -3.59 -20.24
N GLU A 198 -8.30 -3.07 -19.48
CA GLU A 198 -8.89 -1.75 -19.62
C GLU A 198 -8.17 -0.68 -18.78
N GLY A 199 -7.01 -1.02 -18.19
CA GLY A 199 -6.23 -0.11 -17.36
C GLY A 199 -6.69 0.00 -15.91
N ASN A 200 -7.74 -0.70 -15.48
CA ASN A 200 -8.21 -0.69 -14.09
C ASN A 200 -7.37 -1.64 -13.21
N LEU A 201 -6.07 -1.34 -13.08
CA LEU A 201 -5.10 -2.26 -12.48
C LEU A 201 -5.43 -2.53 -11.01
N ARG A 202 -5.63 -1.49 -10.19
CA ARG A 202 -5.94 -1.62 -8.77
C ARG A 202 -7.17 -2.51 -8.53
N LYS A 203 -8.23 -2.33 -9.33
CA LYS A 203 -9.45 -3.15 -9.25
C LYS A 203 -9.15 -4.62 -9.54
N ALA A 204 -8.42 -4.90 -10.60
CA ALA A 204 -8.09 -6.26 -11.00
C ALA A 204 -7.21 -6.98 -9.96
N VAL A 205 -6.19 -6.28 -9.44
CA VAL A 205 -5.32 -6.81 -8.37
C VAL A 205 -6.10 -7.02 -7.07
N TYR A 206 -7.02 -6.12 -6.72
CA TYR A 206 -7.86 -6.29 -5.54
C TYR A 206 -8.80 -7.49 -5.69
N ALA A 207 -9.35 -7.74 -6.89
CA ALA A 207 -10.16 -8.94 -7.14
C ALA A 207 -9.36 -10.23 -6.89
N TYR A 208 -8.06 -10.23 -7.20
CA TYR A 208 -7.20 -11.40 -7.06
C TYR A 208 -7.03 -11.88 -5.61
N ASN A 209 -6.82 -10.97 -4.65
CA ASN A 209 -6.45 -11.32 -3.27
C ASN A 209 -7.35 -10.70 -2.18
N HIS A 210 -8.15 -9.67 -2.51
CA HIS A 210 -9.00 -8.91 -1.58
C HIS A 210 -8.26 -8.19 -0.44
N SER A 211 -6.99 -7.83 -0.64
CA SER A 211 -6.18 -7.09 0.33
C SER A 211 -5.61 -5.82 -0.28
N GLU A 212 -5.89 -4.67 0.36
CA GLU A 212 -5.29 -3.39 -0.02
C GLU A 212 -3.76 -3.42 0.12
N GLN A 213 -3.23 -4.12 1.14
CA GLN A 213 -1.80 -4.28 1.26
C GLN A 213 -1.21 -5.06 0.06
N TYR A 214 -1.91 -6.11 -0.39
CA TYR A 214 -1.48 -6.89 -1.54
C TYR A 214 -1.47 -6.03 -2.81
N VAL A 215 -2.53 -5.25 -3.05
CA VAL A 215 -2.62 -4.30 -4.16
C VAL A 215 -1.43 -3.35 -4.18
N GLN A 216 -1.16 -2.72 -3.04
CA GLN A 216 -0.05 -1.79 -2.90
C GLN A 216 1.31 -2.45 -3.15
N GLU A 217 1.52 -3.67 -2.65
CA GLU A 217 2.76 -4.41 -2.87
C GLU A 217 2.95 -4.80 -4.35
N VAL A 218 1.92 -5.34 -5.00
CA VAL A 218 1.97 -5.73 -6.41
C VAL A 218 2.19 -4.52 -7.31
N LEU A 219 1.42 -3.45 -7.15
CA LEU A 219 1.57 -2.25 -7.99
C LEU A 219 2.93 -1.58 -7.78
N LYS A 220 3.46 -1.60 -6.55
CA LYS A 220 4.82 -1.14 -6.26
C LYS A 220 5.85 -1.95 -7.06
N PHE A 221 5.83 -3.28 -6.98
CA PHE A 221 6.78 -4.11 -7.74
C PHE A 221 6.60 -3.96 -9.25
N ALA A 222 5.36 -3.86 -9.73
CA ALA A 222 5.09 -3.65 -11.16
C ALA A 222 5.71 -2.33 -11.64
N LYS A 223 5.56 -1.25 -10.87
CA LYS A 223 6.21 0.04 -11.14
C LYS A 223 7.73 -0.05 -11.08
N MET A 224 8.29 -0.78 -10.10
CA MET A 224 9.74 -0.99 -9.98
C MET A 224 10.32 -1.74 -11.18
N TYR A 225 9.64 -2.79 -11.64
CA TYR A 225 10.10 -3.60 -12.77
C TYR A 225 10.01 -2.87 -14.11
N ALA A 226 9.13 -1.86 -14.23
CA ALA A 226 9.07 -0.99 -15.39
C ALA A 226 10.04 0.21 -15.32
N ASN A 227 10.17 0.86 -14.15
CA ASN A 227 10.82 2.17 -14.06
C ASN A 227 12.15 2.19 -13.29
N GLY A 228 12.47 1.14 -12.53
CA GLY A 228 13.77 1.03 -11.84
C GLY A 228 13.90 1.79 -10.52
N ASP A 229 12.80 2.32 -9.97
CA ASP A 229 12.82 3.06 -8.71
C ASP A 229 12.15 2.28 -7.57
N TYR A 230 12.94 1.89 -6.54
CA TYR A 230 12.44 1.99 -5.17
C TYR A 230 12.18 3.48 -4.90
N GLN A 231 11.18 3.82 -4.07
CA GLN A 231 10.98 5.21 -3.62
C GLN A 231 12.30 5.76 -3.04
N LYS A 232 13.10 6.48 -3.86
CA LYS A 232 14.37 7.08 -3.43
C LYS A 232 14.03 8.15 -2.41
N VAL A 233 14.51 7.97 -1.18
CA VAL A 233 14.59 9.10 -0.26
C VAL A 233 15.71 10.00 -0.81
N SER A 234 15.48 11.32 -0.83
CA SER A 234 16.35 12.34 -1.45
C SER A 234 17.85 12.05 -1.39
N LYS A 235 18.59 12.44 -2.46
CA LYS A 235 20.05 12.27 -2.69
C LYS A 235 20.87 12.12 -1.40
N ILE A 236 21.02 10.89 -0.91
CA ILE A 236 22.06 10.56 0.07
C ILE A 236 23.34 10.28 -0.71
N THR A 237 24.47 10.79 -0.23
CA THR A 237 25.77 10.58 -0.89
C THR A 237 26.61 9.62 -0.04
N ALA A 238 27.30 8.71 -0.70
CA ALA A 238 28.25 7.82 -0.04
C ALA A 238 29.32 8.65 0.70
N GLY A 239 29.54 8.34 1.98
CA GLY A 239 30.73 8.82 2.69
C GLY A 239 31.98 8.11 2.19
N LYS A 240 33.16 8.56 2.65
CA LYS A 240 34.47 7.98 2.28
C LYS A 240 34.59 6.48 2.59
N SER A 241 33.78 5.97 3.52
CA SER A 241 33.69 4.56 3.91
C SER A 241 32.85 3.70 2.95
N GLY A 242 32.19 4.31 1.97
CA GLY A 242 31.18 3.66 1.13
C GLY A 242 29.81 3.50 1.78
N PHE A 243 29.60 4.03 3.00
CA PHE A 243 28.29 4.14 3.64
C PHE A 243 27.81 5.59 3.63
N ALA A 244 26.56 5.80 3.29
CA ALA A 244 25.86 7.05 3.48
C ALA A 244 25.26 7.13 4.88
N ARG A 245 25.07 8.36 5.35
CA ARG A 245 24.33 8.64 6.57
C ARG A 245 22.84 8.44 6.33
N PRO A 246 22.15 7.54 7.06
CA PRO A 246 20.76 7.22 6.75
C PRO A 246 19.84 8.42 7.01
N LEU A 247 20.07 9.20 8.06
CA LEU A 247 19.31 10.42 8.34
C LEU A 247 20.26 11.59 8.63
N ASN A 248 20.05 12.72 7.94
CA ASN A 248 20.77 13.96 8.21
C ASN A 248 20.08 14.75 9.34
N THR A 249 19.96 14.13 10.50
CA THR A 249 19.31 14.69 11.69
C THR A 249 20.25 14.64 12.90
N LYS A 250 19.81 15.25 14.01
CA LYS A 250 20.53 15.24 15.28
C LYS A 250 20.71 13.80 15.77
N VAL A 251 21.94 13.46 16.16
CA VAL A 251 22.22 12.23 16.91
C VAL A 251 21.78 12.45 18.36
N THR A 252 20.84 11.64 18.83
CA THR A 252 20.30 11.72 20.20
C THR A 252 21.04 10.84 21.18
N SER A 253 21.68 9.77 20.70
CA SER A 253 22.50 8.85 21.50
C SER A 253 23.64 8.28 20.65
N GLY A 254 24.85 8.27 21.20
CA GLY A 254 26.05 7.72 20.56
C GLY A 254 26.28 6.24 20.86
N PHE A 255 27.21 5.61 20.15
CA PHE A 255 27.67 4.24 20.43
C PHE A 255 28.52 4.21 21.71
N GLY A 256 28.37 3.17 22.53
CA GLY A 256 29.19 2.93 23.72
C GLY A 256 28.42 2.95 25.04
N ARG A 257 29.14 3.05 26.16
CA ARG A 257 28.55 2.98 27.50
C ARG A 257 27.67 4.21 27.78
N ARG A 258 26.48 3.98 28.32
CA ARG A 258 25.55 5.02 28.79
C ARG A 258 24.75 4.54 30.00
N VAL A 259 23.93 5.45 30.53
CA VAL A 259 22.84 5.11 31.44
C VAL A 259 21.65 4.65 30.59
N ASP A 260 21.06 3.52 30.95
CA ASP A 260 19.90 2.96 30.26
C ASP A 260 18.73 3.96 30.32
N PRO A 261 18.20 4.43 29.18
CA PRO A 261 17.15 5.45 29.14
C PRO A 261 15.77 4.93 29.56
N ILE A 262 15.59 3.61 29.67
CA ILE A 262 14.34 2.96 30.08
C ILE A 262 14.40 2.58 31.56
N THR A 263 15.49 1.94 31.98
CA THR A 263 15.62 1.39 33.34
C THR A 263 16.37 2.30 34.31
N GLY A 264 17.13 3.29 33.81
CA GLY A 264 18.01 4.14 34.62
C GLY A 264 19.28 3.44 35.10
N ALA A 265 19.54 2.20 34.67
CA ALA A 265 20.72 1.44 35.06
C ALA A 265 22.00 2.03 34.45
N ALA A 266 23.02 2.22 35.28
CA ALA A 266 24.34 2.61 34.79
C ALA A 266 25.06 1.42 34.12
N GLY A 267 25.76 1.68 33.01
CA GLY A 267 26.64 0.70 32.37
C GLY A 267 26.01 -0.10 31.23
N GLU A 268 24.82 0.29 30.76
CA GLU A 268 24.29 -0.20 29.48
C GLU A 268 25.26 0.15 28.35
N PHE A 269 25.39 -0.75 27.38
CA PHE A 269 26.23 -0.55 26.22
C PHE A 269 25.35 -0.38 24.98
N HIS A 270 25.30 0.84 24.47
CA HIS A 270 24.54 1.19 23.29
C HIS A 270 25.26 0.69 22.04
N LYS A 271 24.60 -0.23 21.34
CA LYS A 271 25.17 -1.03 20.24
C LYS A 271 25.17 -0.33 18.88
N GLY A 272 24.66 0.90 18.82
CA GLY A 272 24.51 1.69 17.61
C GLY A 272 24.49 3.18 17.90
N ILE A 273 23.93 3.95 16.97
CA ILE A 273 23.67 5.38 17.12
C ILE A 273 22.19 5.66 16.88
N ASP A 274 21.64 6.61 17.63
CA ASP A 274 20.24 7.00 17.50
C ASP A 274 20.13 8.34 16.79
N PHE A 275 19.36 8.37 15.70
CA PHE A 275 19.03 9.59 14.96
C PHE A 275 17.61 10.04 15.30
N ALA A 276 17.44 11.30 15.68
CA ALA A 276 16.11 11.88 15.82
C ALA A 276 15.35 11.80 14.49
N CYS A 277 14.07 11.44 14.53
CA CYS A 277 13.22 11.47 13.35
C CYS A 277 11.74 11.65 13.69
N THR A 278 10.97 12.09 12.71
CA THR A 278 9.50 12.19 12.85
C THR A 278 8.85 10.85 12.47
N LYS A 279 7.73 10.52 13.11
CA LYS A 279 6.98 9.28 12.79
C LYS A 279 6.61 9.27 11.30
N GLY A 280 6.90 8.17 10.60
CA GLY A 280 6.66 8.04 9.17
C GLY A 280 7.78 8.58 8.27
N GLN A 281 8.78 9.28 8.82
CA GLN A 281 9.92 9.76 8.04
C GLN A 281 10.64 8.57 7.37
N ALA A 282 10.85 8.66 6.07
CA ALA A 282 11.48 7.59 5.32
C ALA A 282 12.94 7.37 5.77
N ILE A 283 13.30 6.10 5.98
CA ILE A 283 14.65 5.67 6.33
C ILE A 283 15.27 5.05 5.06
N PRO A 284 16.34 5.64 4.50
CA PRO A 284 17.05 5.07 3.37
C PRO A 284 18.12 4.04 3.79
N ALA A 285 18.42 3.12 2.88
CA ALA A 285 19.55 2.20 3.00
C ALA A 285 20.88 2.99 2.98
N ALA A 286 21.74 2.74 3.95
CA ALA A 286 23.05 3.37 4.06
C ALA A 286 24.03 2.90 2.99
N LYS A 287 23.84 1.72 2.39
CA LYS A 287 24.72 1.13 1.38
C LYS A 287 23.97 0.05 0.59
N ASP A 288 24.40 -0.19 -0.64
CA ASP A 288 23.94 -1.31 -1.46
C ASP A 288 24.02 -2.64 -0.71
N GLY A 289 23.02 -3.51 -0.85
CA GLY A 289 23.05 -4.81 -0.20
C GLY A 289 21.79 -5.63 -0.42
N LYS A 290 21.70 -6.76 0.28
CA LYS A 290 20.57 -7.68 0.27
C LYS A 290 19.90 -7.71 1.64
N VAL A 291 18.57 -7.61 1.66
CA VAL A 291 17.81 -7.68 2.90
C VAL A 291 17.83 -9.12 3.41
N VAL A 292 18.42 -9.33 4.58
CA VAL A 292 18.56 -10.66 5.23
C VAL A 292 17.60 -10.84 6.40
N TYR A 293 16.98 -9.76 6.88
CA TYR A 293 15.87 -9.80 7.84
C TYR A 293 14.96 -8.59 7.64
N SER A 294 13.65 -8.77 7.78
CA SER A 294 12.66 -7.70 7.79
C SER A 294 11.44 -8.16 8.58
N GLY A 295 11.24 -7.64 9.80
CA GLY A 295 10.17 -8.11 10.67
C GLY A 295 10.27 -7.63 12.11
N TRP A 296 9.32 -8.09 12.92
CA TRP A 296 9.28 -7.84 14.36
C TRP A 296 10.25 -8.77 15.07
N GLN A 297 11.14 -8.23 15.91
CA GLN A 297 12.01 -9.05 16.75
C GLN A 297 11.20 -10.02 17.61
N ASN A 298 10.16 -9.51 18.27
CA ASN A 298 9.18 -10.32 18.99
C ASN A 298 7.77 -9.97 18.49
N PRO A 299 7.17 -10.79 17.61
CA PRO A 299 5.82 -10.55 17.09
C PRO A 299 4.74 -10.51 18.17
N ASN A 300 4.98 -11.20 19.30
CA ASN A 300 4.06 -11.28 20.43
C ASN A 300 4.24 -10.12 21.43
N ASN A 301 5.41 -9.47 21.43
CA ASN A 301 5.67 -8.28 22.24
C ASN A 301 6.37 -7.19 21.42
N LYS A 302 5.56 -6.34 20.81
CA LYS A 302 5.99 -5.24 19.94
C LYS A 302 6.70 -4.09 20.68
N LYS A 303 6.86 -4.17 22.01
CA LYS A 303 7.51 -3.18 22.88
C LYS A 303 8.89 -3.61 23.38
N GLU A 304 9.44 -4.70 22.85
CA GLU A 304 10.72 -5.26 23.30
C GLU A 304 11.82 -5.16 22.22
N GLY A 305 13.05 -4.91 22.64
CA GLY A 305 14.24 -4.96 21.79
C GLY A 305 14.20 -3.96 20.65
N TYR A 306 14.59 -4.38 19.45
CA TYR A 306 14.57 -3.55 18.24
C TYR A 306 13.17 -3.19 17.73
N GLY A 307 12.12 -3.86 18.22
CA GLY A 307 10.78 -3.72 17.66
C GLY A 307 10.72 -4.24 16.22
N LEU A 308 10.16 -3.43 15.31
CA LEU A 308 10.20 -3.71 13.87
C LEU A 308 11.53 -3.23 13.30
N PHE A 309 12.28 -4.13 12.67
CA PHE A 309 13.61 -3.82 12.16
C PHE A 309 13.96 -4.55 10.87
N VAL A 310 15.01 -4.06 10.21
CA VAL A 310 15.57 -4.61 8.97
C VAL A 310 17.06 -4.80 9.14
N TRP A 311 17.56 -5.93 8.63
CA TRP A 311 18.98 -6.14 8.36
C TRP A 311 19.27 -6.16 6.86
N VAL A 312 20.29 -5.43 6.46
CA VAL A 312 20.84 -5.45 5.09
C VAL A 312 22.28 -5.94 5.16
N ASP A 313 22.57 -7.05 4.50
CA ASP A 313 23.92 -7.55 4.27
C ASP A 313 24.51 -6.85 3.04
N HIS A 314 25.69 -6.26 3.19
CA HIS A 314 26.35 -5.48 2.15
C HIS A 314 27.50 -6.25 1.47
N GLY A 315 27.72 -7.51 1.85
CA GLY A 315 28.92 -8.26 1.47
C GLY A 315 30.18 -7.73 2.15
N GLY A 316 31.32 -8.41 1.92
CA GLY A 316 32.60 -8.02 2.51
C GLY A 316 32.63 -7.99 4.05
N GLY A 317 31.74 -8.76 4.69
CA GLY A 317 31.62 -8.83 6.14
C GLY A 317 30.78 -7.71 6.79
N TYR A 318 30.14 -6.84 6.00
CA TYR A 318 29.35 -5.73 6.53
C TYR A 318 27.84 -5.99 6.55
N LYS A 319 27.17 -5.55 7.62
CA LYS A 319 25.71 -5.58 7.73
C LYS A 319 25.21 -4.36 8.50
N THR A 320 24.06 -3.80 8.12
CA THR A 320 23.43 -2.68 8.85
C THR A 320 22.12 -3.09 9.51
N THR A 321 21.82 -2.47 10.65
CA THR A 321 20.51 -2.56 11.35
C THR A 321 19.76 -1.24 11.23
N TYR A 322 18.47 -1.31 10.91
CA TYR A 322 17.52 -0.20 10.98
C TYR A 322 16.38 -0.62 11.89
N ALA A 323 16.30 -0.06 13.10
CA ALA A 323 15.37 -0.51 14.15
C ALA A 323 14.39 0.58 14.59
N HIS A 324 13.45 0.18 15.46
CA HIS A 324 12.35 0.99 16.00
C HIS A 324 11.38 1.53 14.95
N MET A 325 11.33 0.90 13.77
CA MET A 325 10.53 1.38 12.64
C MET A 325 9.03 1.30 12.90
N SER A 326 8.24 2.18 12.28
CA SER A 326 6.78 2.07 12.25
C SER A 326 6.29 1.12 11.15
N LYS A 327 7.03 1.05 10.04
CA LYS A 327 6.73 0.24 8.86
C LYS A 327 8.03 -0.18 8.17
N SER A 328 8.09 -1.44 7.75
CA SER A 328 9.14 -1.91 6.84
C SER A 328 8.69 -1.70 5.40
N SER A 329 9.61 -1.23 4.54
CA SER A 329 9.36 -1.02 3.10
C SER A 329 10.01 -2.09 2.22
N VAL A 330 10.67 -3.08 2.82
CA VAL A 330 11.43 -4.15 2.14
C VAL A 330 11.15 -5.51 2.77
N LYS A 331 11.41 -6.60 2.02
CA LYS A 331 11.24 -7.98 2.46
C LYS A 331 12.55 -8.76 2.37
N VAL A 332 12.64 -9.87 3.09
CA VAL A 332 13.81 -10.76 3.03
C VAL A 332 14.03 -11.22 1.58
N GLY A 333 15.27 -11.03 1.11
CA GLY A 333 15.71 -11.35 -0.24
C GLY A 333 15.74 -10.17 -1.21
N ASP A 334 15.09 -9.04 -0.89
CA ASP A 334 15.14 -7.82 -1.71
C ASP A 334 16.59 -7.33 -1.84
N THR A 335 16.96 -6.83 -3.01
CA THR A 335 18.21 -6.09 -3.20
C THR A 335 17.91 -4.60 -3.07
N VAL A 336 18.67 -3.89 -2.24
CA VAL A 336 18.53 -2.45 -2.04
C VAL A 336 19.79 -1.74 -2.51
N LYS A 337 19.61 -0.55 -3.07
CA LYS A 337 20.66 0.42 -3.35
C LYS A 337 20.73 1.46 -2.25
N MET A 338 21.90 2.06 -2.09
CA MET A 338 22.08 3.23 -1.24
C MET A 338 21.02 4.29 -1.59
N GLY A 339 20.27 4.76 -0.59
CA GLY A 339 19.17 5.72 -0.77
C GLY A 339 17.78 5.11 -0.88
N ASP A 340 17.67 3.80 -1.15
CA ASP A 340 16.38 3.12 -1.24
C ASP A 340 15.69 3.10 0.13
N LYS A 341 14.40 3.43 0.17
CA LYS A 341 13.62 3.41 1.41
C LYS A 341 13.53 1.97 1.96
N VAL A 342 14.18 1.72 3.09
CA VAL A 342 14.11 0.44 3.84
C VAL A 342 12.92 0.41 4.80
N GLY A 343 12.46 1.57 5.26
CA GLY A 343 11.33 1.66 6.18
C GLY A 343 10.95 3.08 6.55
N GLU A 344 10.17 3.20 7.61
CA GLU A 344 9.69 4.46 8.16
C GLU A 344 10.02 4.55 9.64
N CYS A 345 10.46 5.73 10.07
CA CYS A 345 10.77 6.03 11.46
C CYS A 345 9.52 5.83 12.35
N GLY A 346 9.74 5.26 13.53
CA GLY A 346 8.72 5.05 14.52
C GLY A 346 9.30 4.97 15.93
N SER A 347 8.54 4.34 16.82
CA SER A 347 8.89 4.15 18.22
C SER A 347 8.42 2.76 18.68
N THR A 348 8.85 1.72 17.97
CA THR A 348 8.53 0.32 18.31
C THR A 348 9.67 -0.33 19.09
N GLY A 349 9.41 -1.41 19.82
CA GLY A 349 10.44 -2.05 20.66
C GLY A 349 10.74 -1.26 21.93
N SER A 350 11.93 -1.49 22.48
CA SER A 350 12.47 -0.80 23.65
C SER A 350 12.91 0.62 23.27
N SER A 351 11.93 1.51 23.09
CA SER A 351 12.12 2.89 22.65
C SER A 351 11.23 3.85 23.46
N THR A 352 11.77 5.02 23.79
CA THR A 352 11.08 6.08 24.56
C THR A 352 10.48 7.18 23.68
N GLY A 353 10.72 7.14 22.36
CA GLY A 353 10.23 8.15 21.42
C GLY A 353 10.72 7.89 20.00
N ASN A 354 10.23 8.67 19.03
CA ASN A 354 10.58 8.44 17.62
C ASN A 354 12.08 8.69 17.36
N HIS A 355 12.77 7.64 16.93
CA HIS A 355 14.16 7.69 16.50
C HIS A 355 14.49 6.49 15.59
N LEU A 356 15.56 6.61 14.82
CA LEU A 356 16.18 5.49 14.12
C LEU A 356 17.36 5.02 14.96
N HIS A 357 17.28 3.80 15.48
CA HIS A 357 18.45 3.12 16.00
C HIS A 357 19.17 2.42 14.84
N PHE A 358 20.42 2.81 14.62
CA PHE A 358 21.25 2.36 13.51
C PHE A 358 22.54 1.69 13.99
N GLU A 359 22.79 0.47 13.52
CA GLU A 359 24.01 -0.28 13.84
C GLU A 359 24.78 -0.64 12.56
N ILE A 360 26.10 -0.78 12.69
CA ILE A 360 26.95 -1.40 11.68
C ILE A 360 27.64 -2.62 12.31
N PHE A 361 27.59 -3.72 11.60
CA PHE A 361 28.43 -4.89 11.83
C PHE A 361 29.59 -4.88 10.85
N GLN A 362 30.77 -5.26 11.34
CA GLN A 362 31.96 -5.55 10.55
C GLN A 362 32.52 -6.90 11.02
N ASN A 363 32.57 -7.87 10.11
CA ASN A 363 33.04 -9.24 10.39
C ASN A 363 32.36 -9.89 11.61
N GLY A 364 31.03 -9.71 11.71
CA GLY A 364 30.21 -10.28 12.78
C GLY A 364 30.16 -9.46 14.07
N ASN A 365 31.02 -8.44 14.23
CA ASN A 365 31.05 -7.60 15.43
C ASN A 365 30.36 -6.25 15.20
N ARG A 366 29.63 -5.75 16.21
CA ARG A 366 29.07 -4.39 16.16
C ARG A 366 30.18 -3.37 16.41
N VAL A 367 30.23 -2.33 15.58
CA VAL A 367 31.25 -1.28 15.62
C VAL A 367 30.58 0.10 15.72
N ASP A 368 31.31 1.12 16.19
CA ASP A 368 30.83 2.51 16.19
C ASP A 368 30.48 2.93 14.74
N PRO A 369 29.21 3.23 14.43
CA PRO A 369 28.82 3.64 13.08
C PRO A 369 29.33 5.04 12.70
N SER A 370 29.69 5.89 13.67
CA SER A 370 30.05 7.30 13.45
C SER A 370 31.11 7.54 12.35
N PRO A 371 32.27 6.84 12.33
CA PRO A 371 33.26 7.01 11.26
C PRO A 371 32.77 6.55 9.88
N PHE A 372 31.80 5.64 9.81
CA PHE A 372 31.26 5.18 8.53
C PHE A 372 30.30 6.19 7.93
N VAL A 373 29.49 6.86 8.74
CA VAL A 373 28.41 7.74 8.27
C VAL A 373 28.77 9.24 8.29
N GLY A 374 30.06 9.57 8.33
CA GLY A 374 30.54 10.95 8.24
C GLY A 374 30.16 11.82 9.45
N LEU A 375 30.17 11.23 10.65
CA LEU A 375 29.96 11.92 11.92
C LEU A 375 31.28 12.31 12.62
N LYS A 376 32.40 11.75 12.16
CA LYS A 376 33.76 11.97 12.69
C LYS A 376 34.74 12.13 11.53
#